data_AF-A0A929C664-F1
#
_entry.id   AF-A0A929C664-F1
#
_cell.length_a   1.000
_cell.length_b   1.000
_cell.length_c   1.000
_cell.angle_alpha   90.00
_cell.angle_beta   90.00
_cell.angle_gamma   90.00
#
_symmetry.space_group_name_H-M   'P 1'
#
loop_
_entity.id
_entity.type
_entity.pdbx_description
1 polymer ?
#
loop_
_entity_poly.entity_id
_entity_poly.type
_entity_poly.pdbx_seq_one_letter_code
_entity_poly.pdbx_strand_id
1 'polypeptide(L)'
;MKKIKILFLSLACFLNVNISISQTIWQRVNPSIPLIDLNDVFFVNDQLGWAVGDGGLIIKSADAGVTWQEQKQININNHTNVFFTDESNG
;
A
#
# COMPACT_ATOMS: atom_id res chain seq x y z
N MET A 1 -30.31 -16.97 -34.24
CA MET A 1 -29.99 -16.24 -32.98
C MET A 1 -28.96 -16.95 -32.07
N LYS A 2 -28.25 -18.02 -32.50
CA LYS A 2 -27.27 -18.73 -31.66
C LYS A 2 -25.81 -18.22 -31.77
N LYS A 3 -25.46 -17.47 -32.83
CA LYS A 3 -24.10 -16.96 -33.06
C LYS A 3 -23.75 -15.67 -32.27
N ILE A 4 -24.76 -14.93 -31.78
CA ILE A 4 -24.58 -13.69 -31.00
C ILE A 4 -24.24 -13.96 -29.52
N LYS A 5 -24.63 -15.11 -28.96
CA LYS A 5 -24.31 -15.46 -27.55
C LYS A 5 -22.83 -15.78 -27.33
N ILE A 6 -22.12 -16.32 -28.33
CA ILE A 6 -20.70 -16.69 -28.22
C ILE A 6 -19.79 -15.44 -28.24
N LEU A 7 -20.18 -14.37 -28.95
CA LEU A 7 -19.43 -13.12 -28.97
C LEU A 7 -19.46 -12.42 -27.58
N PHE A 8 -20.62 -12.40 -26.93
CA PHE A 8 -20.78 -11.81 -25.58
C PHE A 8 -20.06 -12.62 -24.48
N LEU A 9 -19.99 -13.95 -24.62
CA LEU A 9 -19.28 -14.80 -23.65
C LEU A 9 -17.75 -14.66 -23.74
N SER A 10 -17.23 -14.34 -24.94
CA SER A 10 -15.79 -14.08 -25.13
C SER A 10 -15.35 -12.72 -24.59
N LEU A 11 -16.21 -11.69 -24.64
CA LEU A 11 -15.89 -10.33 -24.20
C LEU A 11 -15.77 -10.22 -22.66
N ALA A 12 -16.53 -11.04 -21.93
CA ALA A 12 -16.46 -11.10 -20.46
C ALA A 12 -15.12 -11.67 -19.94
N CYS A 13 -14.39 -12.46 -20.75
CA CYS A 13 -13.07 -12.99 -20.37
C CYS A 13 -11.92 -11.98 -20.49
N PHE A 14 -12.13 -10.84 -21.16
CA PHE A 14 -11.09 -9.82 -21.35
C PHE A 14 -11.10 -8.69 -20.30
N LEU A 15 -12.06 -8.68 -19.37
CA LEU A 15 -12.22 -7.58 -18.41
C LEU A 15 -11.49 -7.79 -17.07
N ASN A 16 -10.76 -8.89 -16.90
CA ASN A 16 -10.04 -9.19 -15.66
C ASN A 16 -8.51 -9.22 -15.84
N VAL A 17 -7.98 -8.41 -16.75
CA VAL A 17 -6.54 -8.14 -16.74
C VAL A 17 -6.33 -6.93 -15.83
N ASN A 18 -5.95 -7.18 -14.58
CA ASN A 18 -5.32 -6.16 -13.76
C ASN A 18 -3.95 -5.88 -14.39
N ILE A 19 -3.92 -5.00 -15.39
CA ILE A 19 -2.66 -4.54 -15.99
C ILE A 19 -2.02 -3.63 -14.94
N SER A 20 -1.10 -4.16 -14.15
CA SER A 20 -0.20 -3.36 -13.33
C SER A 20 0.80 -2.67 -14.25
N ILE A 21 0.40 -1.55 -14.85
CA ILE A 21 1.31 -0.65 -15.53
C ILE A 21 2.17 -0.02 -14.43
N SER A 22 3.49 0.04 -14.61
CA SER A 22 4.33 0.86 -13.74
C SER A 22 3.79 2.30 -13.75
N GLN A 23 3.43 2.81 -12.58
CA GLN A 23 2.78 4.11 -12.46
C GLN A 23 3.68 5.22 -13.00
N THR A 24 3.20 5.99 -13.99
CA THR A 24 3.95 7.11 -14.60
C THR A 24 3.57 8.47 -14.02
N ILE A 25 2.65 8.50 -13.06
CA ILE A 25 2.12 9.71 -12.42
C ILE A 25 2.02 9.45 -10.91
N TRP A 26 2.37 10.45 -10.11
CA TRP A 26 2.12 10.43 -8.67
C TRP A 26 0.61 10.42 -8.40
N GLN A 27 0.11 9.30 -7.89
CA GLN A 27 -1.25 9.23 -7.36
C GLN A 27 -1.20 9.52 -5.87
N ARG A 28 -2.00 10.49 -5.42
CA ARG A 28 -2.17 10.72 -3.98
C ARG A 28 -2.93 9.53 -3.40
N VAL A 29 -2.23 8.68 -2.68
CA VAL A 29 -2.85 7.75 -1.74
C VAL A 29 -3.37 8.63 -0.60
N ASN A 30 -4.66 8.52 -0.29
CA ASN A 30 -5.24 9.18 0.88
C ASN A 30 -5.39 8.11 1.95
N PRO A 31 -4.30 7.73 2.63
CA PRO A 31 -4.40 6.74 3.69
C PRO A 31 -5.39 7.28 4.73
N SER A 32 -6.27 6.42 5.22
CA SER A 32 -7.23 6.74 6.29
C SER A 32 -6.53 6.91 7.64
N ILE A 33 -5.41 7.62 7.64
CA ILE A 33 -4.53 7.89 8.77
C ILE A 33 -4.61 9.40 9.07
N PRO A 34 -4.22 9.83 10.27
CA PRO A 34 -4.33 11.23 10.66
C PRO A 34 -3.42 12.11 9.78
N LEU A 35 -3.78 13.39 9.62
CA LEU A 35 -3.00 14.40 8.88
C LEU A 35 -1.74 14.79 9.68
N ILE A 36 -0.77 13.88 9.74
CA ILE A 36 0.51 14.06 10.41
C ILE A 36 1.62 13.87 9.39
N ASP A 37 2.70 14.65 9.53
CA ASP A 37 3.85 14.56 8.64
C ASP A 37 4.56 13.22 8.85
N LEU A 38 4.87 12.55 7.74
CA LEU A 38 5.69 11.34 7.72
C LEU A 38 7.15 11.73 7.54
N ASN A 39 7.99 11.18 8.41
CA ASN A 39 9.42 11.47 8.49
C ASN A 39 10.26 10.46 7.70
N ASP A 40 9.81 9.20 7.61
CA ASP A 40 10.57 8.13 6.97
C ASP A 40 9.66 6.97 6.50
N VAL A 41 10.14 6.21 5.50
CA VAL A 41 9.48 5.01 4.96
C VAL A 41 10.50 3.95 4.57
N PHE A 42 10.25 2.72 4.96
CA PHE A 42 11.08 1.57 4.65
C PHE A 42 10.24 0.38 4.16
N PHE A 43 10.69 -0.25 3.08
CA PHE A 43 10.11 -1.49 2.57
C PHE A 43 11.02 -2.67 2.90
N VAL A 44 10.47 -3.63 3.64
CA VAL A 44 11.13 -4.88 4.01
C VAL A 44 11.25 -5.79 2.79
N ASN A 45 10.23 -5.78 1.93
CA ASN A 45 10.22 -6.41 0.62
C ASN A 45 9.24 -5.66 -0.30
N ASP A 46 8.99 -6.21 -1.49
CA ASP A 46 8.16 -5.60 -2.53
C ASP A 46 6.69 -5.39 -2.10
N GLN A 47 6.24 -5.97 -0.99
CA GLN A 47 4.86 -5.86 -0.50
C GLN A 47 4.75 -5.20 0.87
N LEU A 48 5.71 -5.46 1.76
CA LEU A 48 5.65 -5.10 3.17
C LEU A 48 6.42 -3.80 3.44
N GLY A 49 5.68 -2.74 3.78
CA GLY A 49 6.24 -1.42 4.05
C GLY A 49 5.83 -0.87 5.41
N TRP A 50 6.67 0.01 5.94
CA TRP A 50 6.45 0.73 7.20
C TRP A 50 6.80 2.20 7.00
N ALA A 51 6.00 3.09 7.56
CA ALA A 51 6.32 4.52 7.61
C ALA A 51 6.07 5.07 9.01
N VAL A 52 6.84 6.10 9.36
CA VAL A 52 6.73 6.77 10.65
C VAL A 52 6.62 8.27 10.50
N GLY A 53 5.99 8.89 11.49
CA GLY A 53 5.73 10.32 11.50
C GLY A 53 5.66 10.90 12.89
N ASP A 54 5.27 12.17 12.95
CA ASP A 54 5.15 12.89 14.22
C ASP A 54 4.09 12.28 15.15
N GLY A 55 4.19 12.60 16.43
CA GLY A 55 3.27 12.09 17.47
C GLY A 55 3.41 10.59 17.74
N GLY A 56 4.47 9.95 17.23
CA GLY A 56 4.68 8.51 17.31
C GLY A 56 3.88 7.72 16.28
N LEU A 57 3.43 8.36 15.19
CA LEU A 57 2.70 7.64 14.16
C LEU A 57 3.57 6.52 13.57
N ILE A 58 3.06 5.29 13.63
CA ILE A 58 3.59 4.14 12.91
C ILE A 58 2.48 3.57 12.06
N ILE A 59 2.71 3.45 10.76
CA ILE A 59 1.77 2.85 9.81
C ILE A 59 2.46 1.72 9.05
N LYS A 60 1.68 0.70 8.69
CA LYS A 60 2.14 -0.49 7.96
C LYS A 60 1.32 -0.70 6.70
N SER A 61 1.98 -1.06 5.61
CA SER A 61 1.37 -1.56 4.39
C SER A 61 1.75 -3.02 4.17
N ALA A 62 0.81 -3.80 3.65
CA ALA A 62 1.02 -5.18 3.22
C ALA A 62 0.72 -5.39 1.72
N ASP A 63 0.57 -4.28 0.98
CA ASP A 63 0.14 -4.25 -0.41
C ASP A 63 0.94 -3.21 -1.23
N ALA A 64 2.25 -3.14 -0.98
CA ALA A 64 3.20 -2.28 -1.71
C ALA A 64 2.90 -0.78 -1.58
N GLY A 65 2.34 -0.36 -0.46
CA GLY A 65 2.00 1.05 -0.17
C GLY A 65 0.67 1.53 -0.74
N VAL A 66 -0.17 0.62 -1.29
CA VAL A 66 -1.50 0.96 -1.79
C VAL A 66 -2.44 1.33 -0.64
N THR A 67 -2.39 0.58 0.46
CA THR A 67 -3.10 0.89 1.70
C THR A 67 -2.16 0.88 2.91
N TRP A 68 -2.48 1.72 3.90
CA TRP A 68 -1.71 1.87 5.13
C TRP A 68 -2.63 1.74 6.34
N GLN A 69 -2.18 0.99 7.34
CA GLN A 69 -2.90 0.75 8.59
C GLN A 69 -2.05 1.22 9.77
N GLU A 70 -2.63 2.09 10.60
CA GLU A 70 -2.02 2.56 11.83
C GLU A 70 -1.77 1.39 12.79
N GLN A 71 -0.57 1.36 13.36
CA GLN A 71 -0.15 0.37 14.35
C GLN A 71 -0.32 1.00 15.72
N LYS A 72 -1.20 0.42 16.53
CA LYS A 72 -1.52 0.93 17.86
C LYS A 72 -0.28 0.99 18.75
N GLN A 73 0.07 2.18 19.23
CA GLN A 73 1.15 2.39 20.19
C GLN A 73 0.66 2.61 21.62
N ILE A 74 1.55 2.34 22.59
CA ILE A 74 1.36 2.63 24.03
C ILE A 74 2.11 3.94 24.43
N ASN A 75 2.97 4.49 23.57
CA ASN A 75 3.82 5.65 23.86
C ASN A 75 3.77 6.68 22.70
N ILE A 76 3.72 7.98 23.00
CA ILE A 76 3.44 9.09 22.07
C ILE A 76 4.70 9.90 21.65
N ASN A 77 5.87 9.26 21.60
CA ASN A 77 7.12 9.96 21.27
C ASN A 77 7.32 10.01 19.75
N ASN A 78 7.83 11.14 19.22
CA ASN A 78 8.14 11.26 17.79
C ASN A 78 9.15 10.18 17.35
N HIS A 79 8.82 9.46 16.27
CA HIS A 79 9.71 8.48 15.65
C HIS A 79 10.37 9.11 14.41
N THR A 80 11.69 9.26 14.46
CA THR A 80 12.46 9.96 13.42
C THR A 80 13.09 9.03 12.38
N ASN A 81 13.13 7.73 12.63
CA ASN A 81 13.70 6.73 11.71
C ASN A 81 12.99 5.40 11.88
N VAL A 82 12.86 4.65 10.77
CA VAL A 82 12.53 3.22 10.80
C VAL A 82 13.46 2.46 9.87
N PHE A 83 14.12 1.43 10.42
CA PHE A 83 14.92 0.48 9.65
C PHE A 83 14.61 -0.94 10.11
N PHE A 84 14.75 -1.91 9.22
CA PHE A 84 14.67 -3.34 9.54
C PHE A 84 15.95 -4.01 9.04
N THR A 85 16.52 -4.93 9.82
CA THR A 85 17.74 -5.67 9.42
C THR A 85 17.43 -6.90 8.60
N ASP A 86 16.23 -7.47 8.74
CA ASP A 86 15.70 -8.56 7.94
C ASP A 86 14.16 -8.62 8.09
N GLU A 87 13.49 -9.55 7.39
CA GLU A 87 12.03 -9.67 7.43
C GLU A 87 11.46 -10.10 8.79
N SER A 88 12.30 -10.58 9.70
CA SER A 88 11.96 -11.20 10.98
C SER A 88 12.33 -10.36 12.19
N ASN A 89 13.29 -9.43 12.04
CA ASN A 89 13.91 -8.67 13.12
C ASN A 89 14.01 -7.18 12.72
N GLY A 90 13.30 -6.35 13.49
CA GLY A 90 13.45 -4.89 13.55
C GLY A 90 13.97 -4.48 14.91
#